data_AF-A0A522DMT3-F1
#
_entry.id   AF-A0A522DMT3-F1
#
_cell.length_a   1.000
_cell.length_b   1.000
_cell.length_c   1.000
_cell.angle_alpha   90.00
_cell.angle_beta   90.00
_cell.angle_gamma   90.00
#
_symmetry.space_group_name_H-M   'P 1'
#
loop_
_entity.id
_entity.type
_entity.pdbx_description
1 polymer ?
#
loop_
_entity_poly.entity_id
_entity_poly.type
_entity_poly.pdbx_seq_one_letter_code
_entity_poly.pdbx_strand_id
1 'polypeptide(L)'
;MKITRELLWSLRNDLPMAVALRQLATKAPPHKFDGERLRFVCPHCGEMLAVVNPRNNLAHCFWCRKNTNNIDLLMKSGYAFLDAVALLREWLRLYRAGQLEPVRQEDVHRAAAVVTPGTGSDTVGAILRRDRKS
;
A
#
# COMPACT_ATOMS: atom_id res chain seq x y z
N MET A 1 -20.55 18.52 3.34
CA MET A 1 -19.84 17.78 4.42
C MET A 1 -18.93 18.76 5.14
N LYS A 2 -19.03 18.88 6.48
CA LYS A 2 -18.11 19.72 7.26
C LYS A 2 -16.81 18.98 7.51
N ILE A 3 -15.68 19.57 7.12
CA ILE A 3 -14.33 19.02 7.36
C ILE A 3 -13.74 19.75 8.56
N THR A 4 -13.44 19.02 9.63
CA THR A 4 -12.77 19.56 10.83
C THR A 4 -11.33 19.08 10.91
N ARG A 5 -10.51 19.76 11.70
CA ARG A 5 -9.12 19.35 11.96
C ARG A 5 -9.07 17.97 12.61
N GLU A 6 -9.97 17.71 13.54
CA GLU A 6 -10.09 16.46 14.28
C GLU A 6 -10.46 15.31 13.33
N LEU A 7 -11.37 15.55 12.39
CA LEU A 7 -11.67 14.59 11.33
C LEU A 7 -10.41 14.27 10.51
N LEU A 8 -9.73 15.29 9.98
CA LEU A 8 -8.52 15.08 9.18
C LEU A 8 -7.42 14.33 9.95
N TRP A 9 -7.29 14.61 11.25
CA TRP A 9 -6.37 13.89 12.11
C TRP A 9 -6.74 12.41 12.23
N SER A 10 -8.01 12.09 12.49
CA SER A 10 -8.47 10.69 12.56
C SER A 10 -8.31 9.97 11.22
N LEU A 11 -8.59 10.61 10.09
CA LEU A 11 -8.42 9.98 8.77
C LEU A 11 -6.96 9.61 8.48
N ARG A 12 -6.01 10.40 8.98
CA ARG A 12 -4.57 10.15 8.81
C ARG A 12 -4.07 9.06 9.74
N ASN A 13 -4.54 9.01 10.99
CA ASN A 13 -3.91 8.21 12.04
C ASN A 13 -4.73 6.99 12.49
N ASP A 14 -6.06 7.07 12.50
CA ASP A 14 -6.91 6.05 13.13
C ASP A 14 -7.39 4.96 12.16
N LEU A 15 -7.42 5.26 10.86
CA LEU A 15 -7.71 4.25 9.83
C LEU A 15 -6.40 3.58 9.40
N PRO A 16 -6.16 2.29 9.69
CA PRO A 16 -4.92 1.64 9.29
C PRO A 16 -4.70 1.74 7.77
N MET A 17 -3.50 2.12 7.34
CA MET A 17 -3.19 2.28 5.92
C MET A 17 -3.37 0.98 5.13
N ALA A 18 -3.20 -0.17 5.79
CA ALA A 18 -3.54 -1.48 5.22
C ALA A 18 -5.00 -1.57 4.78
N VAL A 19 -5.94 -1.04 5.58
CA VAL A 19 -7.36 -0.99 5.23
C VAL A 19 -7.57 -0.07 4.02
N ALA A 20 -6.96 1.11 4.00
CA ALA A 20 -7.09 2.04 2.87
C ALA A 20 -6.57 1.43 1.56
N LEU A 21 -5.41 0.75 1.60
CA LEU A 21 -4.85 0.03 0.45
C LEU A 21 -5.77 -1.11 -0.03
N ARG A 22 -6.39 -1.87 0.89
CA ARG A 22 -7.37 -2.91 0.57
C ARG A 22 -8.58 -2.33 -0.17
N GLN A 23 -9.16 -1.26 0.39
CA GLN A 23 -10.39 -0.65 -0.15
C GLN A 23 -10.17 0.06 -1.49
N LEU A 24 -8.95 0.53 -1.76
CA LEU A 24 -8.56 1.07 -3.06
C LEU A 24 -8.50 0.01 -4.17
N ALA A 25 -8.40 -1.28 -3.82
CA ALA A 25 -8.37 -2.40 -4.76
C ALA A 25 -7.38 -2.15 -5.92
N THR A 26 -7.84 -2.15 -7.16
CA THR A 26 -7.01 -1.96 -8.37
C THR A 26 -6.38 -0.56 -8.48
N LYS A 27 -6.85 0.44 -7.73
CA LYS A 27 -6.29 1.79 -7.68
C LYS A 27 -5.22 1.96 -6.59
N ALA A 28 -5.01 0.94 -5.76
CA ALA A 28 -3.95 0.95 -4.77
C ALA A 28 -2.58 0.80 -5.45
N PRO A 29 -1.53 1.47 -4.96
CA PRO A 29 -0.18 1.10 -5.36
C PRO A 29 0.10 -0.37 -4.99
N PRO A 30 0.93 -1.09 -5.78
CA PRO A 30 1.37 -2.43 -5.41
C PRO A 30 1.97 -2.44 -4.00
N HIS A 31 1.53 -3.37 -3.17
CA HIS A 31 1.87 -3.43 -1.75
C HIS A 31 2.02 -4.87 -1.27
N LYS A 32 2.84 -5.06 -0.24
CA LYS A 32 3.08 -6.34 0.42
C LYS A 32 3.54 -6.16 1.86
N PHE A 33 3.44 -7.21 2.63
CA PHE A 33 4.11 -7.29 3.93
C PHE A 33 5.53 -7.85 3.77
N ASP A 34 6.46 -7.25 4.49
CA ASP A 34 7.82 -7.75 4.70
C ASP A 34 8.02 -7.95 6.21
N GLY A 35 7.84 -9.19 6.66
CA GLY A 35 7.55 -9.48 8.07
C GLY A 35 6.30 -8.71 8.51
N GLU A 36 6.40 -7.97 9.60
CA GLU A 36 5.29 -7.15 10.14
C GLU A 36 5.16 -5.78 9.47
N ARG A 37 6.08 -5.41 8.57
CA ARG A 37 6.11 -4.07 7.97
C ARG A 37 5.36 -4.07 6.64
N LEU A 38 4.32 -3.24 6.56
CA LEU A 38 3.63 -2.96 5.31
C LEU A 38 4.51 -2.07 4.42
N ARG A 39 4.83 -2.56 3.21
CA ARG A 39 5.56 -1.84 2.19
C ARG A 39 4.71 -1.67 0.94
N PHE A 40 4.89 -0.56 0.23
CA PHE A 40 4.23 -0.29 -1.04
C PHE A 40 5.07 0.56 -1.98
N VAL A 41 4.67 0.59 -3.24
CA VAL A 41 5.24 1.47 -4.26
C VAL A 41 4.93 2.92 -3.90
N CYS A 42 5.97 3.71 -3.70
CA CYS A 42 5.83 5.11 -3.31
C CYS A 42 5.12 5.89 -4.43
N PRO A 43 3.99 6.55 -4.13
CA PRO A 43 3.24 7.33 -5.12
C PRO A 43 3.97 8.59 -5.61
N HIS A 44 5.09 8.95 -4.98
CA HIS A 44 5.87 10.13 -5.37
C HIS A 44 7.00 9.80 -6.36
N CYS A 45 7.60 8.62 -6.28
CA CYS A 45 8.78 8.27 -7.05
C CYS A 45 8.74 6.90 -7.73
N GLY A 46 7.70 6.09 -7.51
CA GLY A 46 7.55 4.77 -8.14
C GLY A 46 8.37 3.64 -7.51
N GLU A 47 9.21 3.93 -6.51
CA GLU A 47 10.04 2.92 -5.84
C GLU A 47 9.27 2.15 -4.77
N MET A 48 9.46 0.83 -4.68
CA MET A 48 8.87 -0.05 -3.66
C MET A 48 9.60 0.05 -2.30
N LEU A 49 9.78 1.28 -1.83
CA LEU A 49 10.53 1.61 -0.62
C LEU A 49 9.74 2.51 0.35
N ALA A 50 8.42 2.66 0.14
CA ALA A 50 7.53 3.28 1.13
C ALA A 50 7.16 2.24 2.20
N VAL A 51 7.50 2.52 3.45
CA VAL A 51 7.25 1.63 4.59
C VAL A 51 6.33 2.34 5.59
N VAL A 52 5.26 1.67 6.02
CA VAL A 52 4.33 2.21 7.02
C VAL A 52 4.87 2.01 8.43
N ASN A 53 4.91 3.08 9.22
CA ASN A 53 5.13 2.99 10.66
C ASN A 53 3.78 2.72 11.36
N PRO A 54 3.57 1.54 11.97
CA PRO A 54 2.29 1.21 12.59
C PRO A 54 1.96 2.08 13.81
N ARG A 55 2.96 2.72 14.45
CA ARG A 55 2.72 3.54 15.66
C ARG A 55 1.95 4.83 15.37
N ASN A 56 2.12 5.40 14.18
CA ASN A 56 1.51 6.68 13.81
C ASN A 56 0.87 6.64 12.41
N ASN A 57 0.72 5.45 11.84
CA ASN A 57 0.10 5.21 10.54
C ASN A 57 0.63 6.09 9.39
N LEU A 58 1.93 6.43 9.45
CA LEU A 58 2.58 7.27 8.46
C LEU A 58 3.56 6.43 7.65
N ALA A 59 3.46 6.49 6.32
CA ALA A 59 4.44 5.89 5.44
C ALA A 59 5.60 6.84 5.19
N HIS A 60 6.83 6.31 5.21
CA HIS A 60 8.03 7.02 4.79
C HIS A 60 8.70 6.28 3.64
N CYS A 61 9.02 6.99 2.56
CA CYS A 61 9.79 6.43 1.45
C CYS A 61 11.29 6.65 1.67
N PHE A 62 12.05 5.57 1.79
CA PHE A 62 13.50 5.65 1.99
C PHE A 62 14.29 6.09 0.75
N TRP A 63 13.66 6.15 -0.42
CA TRP A 63 14.27 6.69 -1.63
C TRP A 63 14.10 8.21 -1.72
N CYS A 64 12.86 8.68 -1.90
CA CYS A 64 12.58 10.10 -2.10
C CYS A 64 12.42 10.90 -0.80
N ARG A 65 12.48 10.25 0.36
CA ARG A 65 12.36 10.83 1.71
C ARG A 65 11.05 11.56 1.99
N LYS A 66 10.01 11.30 1.20
CA LYS A 66 8.66 11.87 1.40
C LYS A 66 7.82 10.98 2.30
N ASN A 67 6.95 11.63 3.07
CA ASN A 67 5.93 10.97 3.85
C ASN A 67 4.62 10.88 3.07
N THR A 68 3.82 9.85 3.34
CA THR A 68 2.50 9.65 2.76
C THR A 68 1.57 9.18 3.87
N ASN A 69 0.49 9.91 4.13
CA ASN A 69 -0.63 9.45 4.96
C ASN A 69 -1.79 8.93 4.08
N ASN A 70 -2.89 8.46 4.67
CA ASN A 70 -4.04 7.96 3.91
C ASN A 70 -4.64 8.98 2.92
N ILE A 71 -4.74 10.26 3.30
CA ILE A 71 -5.28 11.29 2.41
C ILE A 71 -4.34 11.49 1.23
N ASP A 72 -3.03 11.58 1.48
CA ASP A 72 -2.02 11.70 0.43
C ASP A 72 -2.05 10.49 -0.51
N LEU A 73 -2.19 9.28 0.03
CA LEU A 73 -2.31 8.04 -0.72
C LEU A 73 -3.48 8.11 -1.71
N LEU A 74 -4.68 8.47 -1.25
CA LEU A 74 -5.86 8.57 -2.13
C LEU A 74 -5.69 9.69 -3.17
N MET A 75 -5.17 10.85 -2.76
CA MET A 75 -4.94 11.95 -3.70
C MET A 75 -3.94 11.55 -4.79
N LYS A 76 -2.91 10.76 -4.46
CA LYS A 76 -1.96 10.26 -5.44
C LYS A 76 -2.47 9.09 -6.27
N SER A 77 -3.47 8.36 -5.79
CA SER A 77 -4.27 7.41 -6.57
C SER A 77 -5.33 8.08 -7.47
N GLY A 78 -5.33 9.42 -7.56
CA GLY A 78 -6.15 10.18 -8.53
C GLY A 78 -7.48 10.70 -7.99
N TYR A 79 -7.73 10.62 -6.68
CA TYR A 79 -8.95 11.17 -6.08
C TYR A 79 -8.79 12.67 -5.76
N ALA A 80 -9.84 13.46 -5.99
CA ALA A 80 -9.87 14.83 -5.47
C ALA A 80 -9.92 14.81 -3.93
N PHE A 81 -9.44 15.87 -3.30
CA PHE A 81 -9.36 15.95 -1.83
C PHE A 81 -10.69 15.68 -1.14
N LEU A 82 -11.79 16.27 -1.63
CA LEU A 82 -13.11 16.10 -1.02
C LEU A 82 -13.63 14.65 -1.13
N ASP A 83 -13.40 14.00 -2.28
CA ASP A 83 -13.76 12.60 -2.50
C ASP A 83 -12.93 11.67 -1.63
N ALA A 84 -11.63 11.94 -1.52
CA ALA A 84 -10.73 11.19 -0.64
C ALA A 84 -11.19 11.27 0.82
N VAL A 85 -11.53 12.47 1.31
CA VAL A 85 -12.04 12.65 2.68
C VAL A 85 -13.38 11.95 2.88
N ALA A 86 -14.29 11.99 1.90
CA ALA A 86 -15.59 11.34 1.99
C ALA A 86 -15.46 9.81 2.08
N LEU A 87 -14.64 9.21 1.22
CA LEU A 87 -14.36 7.77 1.22
C LEU A 87 -13.66 7.32 2.50
N LEU A 88 -12.60 8.02 2.89
CA LEU A 88 -11.84 7.68 4.12
C LEU A 88 -12.71 7.80 5.37
N ARG A 89 -13.62 8.77 5.42
CA ARG A 89 -14.57 8.91 6.54
C ARG A 89 -15.50 7.71 6.62
N GLU A 90 -16.01 7.24 5.50
CA GLU A 90 -16.87 6.06 5.48
C GLU A 90 -16.09 4.80 5.86
N TRP A 91 -14.88 4.62 5.32
CA TRP A 91 -14.05 3.47 5.67
C TRP A 91 -13.62 3.48 7.14
N LEU A 92 -13.31 4.65 7.71
CA LEU A 92 -13.04 4.77 9.15
C LEU A 92 -14.27 4.40 9.99
N ARG A 93 -15.48 4.79 9.55
CA ARG A 93 -16.72 4.41 10.22
C ARG A 93 -16.92 2.89 10.20
N LEU A 94 -16.78 2.27 9.02
CA LEU A 94 -16.92 0.82 8.85
C LEU A 94 -15.85 0.04 9.62
N TYR A 95 -14.60 0.50 9.60
CA TYR A 95 -13.50 -0.09 10.37
C TYR A 95 -13.78 -0.06 11.88
N ARG A 96 -14.21 1.09 12.41
CA ARG A 96 -14.59 1.22 13.83
C ARG A 96 -15.79 0.36 14.20
N ALA A 97 -16.67 0.06 13.25
CA ALA A 97 -17.80 -0.86 13.44
C ALA A 97 -17.42 -2.35 13.29
N GLY A 98 -16.14 -2.68 13.04
CA GLY A 98 -15.68 -4.06 12.83
C GLY A 98 -16.13 -4.65 11.49
N GLN A 99 -16.49 -3.81 10.52
CA GLN A 99 -16.99 -4.25 9.21
C GLN A 99 -15.91 -4.26 8.13
N LEU A 100 -14.75 -3.64 8.40
CA LEU A 100 -13.57 -3.70 7.56
C LEU A 100 -12.40 -4.24 8.37
N GLU A 101 -11.68 -5.19 7.79
CA GLU A 101 -10.48 -5.77 8.38
C GLU A 101 -9.23 -5.31 7.62
N PRO A 102 -8.12 -5.04 8.32
CA PRO A 102 -6.84 -4.77 7.67
C PRO A 102 -6.39 -5.97 6.83
N VAL A 103 -5.56 -5.71 5.82
CA VAL A 103 -4.89 -6.78 5.07
C VAL A 103 -4.02 -7.57 6.04
N ARG A 104 -4.24 -8.88 6.15
CA ARG A 104 -3.37 -9.77 6.93
C ARG A 104 -2.22 -10.24 6.03
N GLN A 105 -1.08 -10.55 6.64
CA GLN A 105 0.08 -11.08 5.91
C GLN A 105 -0.27 -12.34 5.09
N GLU A 106 -1.22 -13.14 5.57
CA GLU A 106 -1.77 -14.34 4.93
C GLU A 106 -2.50 -14.04 3.60
N ASP A 107 -3.20 -12.90 3.51
CA ASP A 107 -4.02 -12.52 2.36
C ASP A 107 -3.17 -12.17 1.12
N VAL A 108 -1.99 -11.58 1.34
CA VAL A 108 -1.08 -11.14 0.27
C VAL A 108 -0.41 -12.34 -0.42
N HIS A 109 0.00 -13.36 0.35
CA HIS A 109 0.62 -14.57 -0.21
C HIS A 109 -0.35 -15.34 -1.10
N ARG A 110 -1.64 -15.35 -0.76
CA ARG A 110 -2.68 -16.00 -1.56
C ARG A 110 -2.93 -15.29 -2.89
N ALA A 111 -2.87 -13.96 -2.93
CA ALA A 111 -2.99 -13.18 -4.17
C ALA A 111 -1.79 -13.38 -5.11
N ALA A 112 -0.57 -13.48 -4.57
CA ALA A 112 0.63 -13.77 -5.37
C ALA A 112 0.61 -15.19 -5.97
N ALA A 113 -0.01 -16.16 -5.29
CA ALA A 113 -0.14 -17.55 -5.76
C ALA A 113 -1.21 -17.75 -6.86
N VAL A 114 -2.08 -16.76 -7.10
CA VAL A 114 -3.10 -16.80 -8.17
C VAL A 114 -2.53 -16.34 -9.53
N VAL A 115 -1.27 -15.88 -9.58
CA VAL A 115 -0.54 -15.76 -10.84
C VAL A 115 -0.18 -17.17 -11.31
N THR A 116 -1.02 -17.74 -12.16
CA THR A 116 -0.71 -18.96 -12.91
C THR A 116 0.53 -18.71 -13.76
N PRO A 117 1.48 -19.66 -13.87
CA PRO A 117 2.55 -19.54 -14.84
C PRO A 117 1.92 -19.62 -16.23
N GLY A 118 1.84 -18.48 -16.91
CA GLY A 118 1.66 -18.45 -18.34
C GLY A 118 2.82 -19.20 -18.97
N THR A 119 2.49 -20.26 -19.67
CA THR A 119 3.35 -21.07 -20.53
C THR A 119 4.16 -20.20 -21.50
N GLY A 120 5.50 -20.27 -21.43
CA GLY A 120 6.36 -19.64 -22.44
C GLY A 120 7.84 -19.44 -22.06
N SER A 121 8.64 -20.48 -22.33
CA SER A 121 10.04 -20.46 -22.81
C SER A 121 11.18 -19.90 -21.93
N ASP A 122 11.98 -20.86 -21.45
CA ASP A 122 13.44 -20.99 -21.64
C ASP A 122 14.42 -19.90 -21.15
N THR A 123 15.07 -20.26 -20.03
CA THR A 123 16.52 -20.11 -19.76
C THR A 123 17.22 -18.79 -20.08
N VAL A 124 17.22 -17.85 -19.13
CA VAL A 124 18.24 -16.78 -19.04
C VAL A 124 19.26 -17.05 -17.91
N GLY A 125 18.91 -17.89 -16.93
CA GLY A 125 19.77 -18.17 -15.76
C GLY A 125 20.95 -19.12 -15.99
N ALA A 126 21.05 -19.77 -17.17
CA ALA A 126 22.07 -20.78 -17.45
C ALA A 126 23.35 -20.23 -18.11
N ILE A 127 23.38 -18.96 -18.55
CA ILE A 127 24.48 -18.43 -19.38
C ILE A 127 25.61 -17.77 -18.55
N LEU A 128 25.38 -17.39 -17.29
CA LEU A 128 26.37 -16.59 -16.52
C LEU A 128 27.28 -17.38 -15.56
N ARG A 129 27.51 -18.68 -15.78
CA ARG A 129 28.43 -19.49 -14.96
C ARG A 129 29.50 -20.26 -15.74
N ARG A 130 30.02 -19.72 -16.85
CA ARG A 130 31.17 -20.34 -17.54
C ARG A 130 32.40 -19.46 -17.83
N ASP A 131 32.39 -18.16 -17.56
CA ASP A 131 33.57 -17.32 -17.84
C ASP A 131 34.34 -16.91 -16.57
N ARG A 132 34.78 -17.92 -15.82
CA ARG A 132 35.90 -17.77 -14.86
C ARG A 132 36.69 -19.06 -14.81
N LYS A 133 37.53 -19.29 -15.82
CA LYS A 133 38.80 -20.03 -15.76
C LYS A 133 39.55 -19.84 -17.07
N SER A 134 40.52 -18.94 -17.05
CA SER A 134 41.75 -18.98 -17.85
C SER A 134 42.85 -18.37 -16.99
#